data_AF-A0A7X5SYG3-F1
#
_entry.id   AF-A0A7X5SYG3-F1
#
_cell.length_a   1.000
_cell.length_b   1.000
_cell.length_c   1.000
_cell.angle_alpha   90.00
_cell.angle_beta   90.00
_cell.angle_gamma   90.00
#
_symmetry.space_group_name_H-M   'P 1'
#
loop_
_entity.id
_entity.type
_entity.pdbx_description
1 polymer ?
#
loop_
_entity_poly.entity_id
_entity_poly.type
_entity_poly.pdbx_seq_one_letter_code
_entity_poly.pdbx_strand_id
1 'polypeptide(L)'
;MNLTTAKGMKSEVYAPVTPPPVWTPLTKALKDCKVGFATAGGIHIKTQEPFKTAGDFTYRIIPSDTPSSELMVTHGGFDNSDINKDVNAMLPIDRLHELAKEGFIGSVSPVLIGFMGGGGNVQKFREETGPAIAKIFKDEGVDIVLLTGGCGTCHRSATIVQRAIESVGISTIIVAALPPIAKQQGAPRIAAAHVPIGSNAGEPNNVEMQTAILKDSLNAMTKMQNFGELIMLPYEYRHNV
;
A
#
# COMPACT_ATOMS: atom_id res chain seq x y z
N MET A 1 -26.35 -35.70 -0.88
CA MET A 1 -25.43 -36.49 -0.02
C MET A 1 -25.15 -35.67 1.22
N ASN A 2 -25.55 -36.13 2.41
CA ASN A 2 -25.14 -35.50 3.67
C ASN A 2 -23.77 -36.05 4.06
N LEU A 3 -22.75 -35.20 3.98
CA LEU A 3 -21.42 -35.55 4.44
C LEU A 3 -21.45 -35.65 5.98
N THR A 4 -21.03 -36.78 6.52
CA THR A 4 -20.81 -36.95 7.97
C THR A 4 -19.47 -36.37 8.35
N THR A 5 -19.47 -35.30 9.15
CA THR A 5 -18.25 -34.70 9.73
C THR A 5 -17.90 -35.35 11.07
N ALA A 6 -16.62 -35.59 11.31
CA ALA A 6 -16.14 -36.05 12.61
C ALA A 6 -16.37 -34.96 13.66
N LYS A 7 -17.15 -35.28 14.72
CA LYS A 7 -17.41 -34.33 15.82
C LYS A 7 -16.10 -34.00 16.54
N GLY A 8 -15.77 -32.71 16.62
CA GLY A 8 -14.61 -32.22 17.35
C GLY A 8 -13.30 -32.16 16.57
N MET A 9 -13.30 -32.43 15.26
CA MET A 9 -12.12 -32.19 14.44
C MET A 9 -11.73 -30.70 14.49
N LYS A 10 -10.50 -30.41 14.92
CA LYS A 10 -9.87 -29.09 14.86
C LYS A 10 -8.58 -29.23 14.06
N SER A 11 -8.27 -28.23 13.24
CA SER A 11 -7.01 -28.20 12.50
C SER A 11 -5.83 -28.17 13.48
N GLU A 12 -4.85 -29.05 13.27
CA GLU A 12 -3.57 -29.03 13.99
C GLU A 12 -2.76 -27.77 13.67
N VAL A 13 -3.01 -27.20 12.49
CA VAL A 13 -2.50 -25.90 12.10
C VAL A 13 -3.47 -24.83 12.60
N TYR A 14 -3.00 -23.88 13.40
CA TYR A 14 -3.78 -22.71 13.77
C TYR A 14 -4.22 -22.01 12.49
N ALA A 15 -5.52 -22.09 12.17
CA ALA A 15 -6.07 -21.34 11.05
C ALA A 15 -5.81 -19.86 11.36
N PRO A 16 -5.10 -19.11 10.49
CA PRO A 16 -4.85 -17.71 10.75
C PRO A 16 -6.20 -17.02 10.93
N VAL A 17 -6.43 -16.51 12.15
CA VAL A 17 -7.65 -15.76 12.46
C VAL A 17 -7.52 -14.44 11.74
N THR A 18 -8.19 -14.32 10.59
CA THR A 18 -8.34 -13.03 9.91
C THR A 18 -8.94 -12.05 10.91
N PRO A 19 -8.32 -10.88 11.12
CA PRO A 19 -8.85 -9.90 12.05
C PRO A 19 -10.25 -9.44 11.61
N PRO A 20 -11.08 -8.90 12.54
CA PRO A 20 -12.42 -8.40 12.21
C PRO A 20 -12.41 -7.46 11.00
N PRO A 21 -13.44 -7.46 10.15
CA PRO A 21 -13.49 -6.59 8.97
C PRO A 21 -13.46 -5.12 9.39
N VAL A 22 -12.72 -4.31 8.63
CA VAL A 22 -12.75 -2.84 8.70
C VAL A 22 -13.03 -2.36 7.28
N TRP A 23 -14.07 -1.56 7.11
CA TRP A 23 -14.56 -1.18 5.79
C TRP A 23 -15.10 0.24 5.80
N THR A 24 -14.61 1.05 4.87
CA THR A 24 -15.14 2.37 4.53
C THR A 24 -15.53 2.34 3.06
N PRO A 25 -16.80 2.60 2.70
CA PRO A 25 -17.21 2.69 1.30
C PRO A 25 -16.66 3.97 0.65
N LEU A 26 -16.29 3.89 -0.63
CA LEU A 26 -15.97 5.05 -1.44
C LEU A 26 -17.25 5.64 -2.03
N THR A 27 -17.63 6.84 -1.58
CA THR A 27 -18.90 7.47 -1.99
C THR A 27 -18.74 8.59 -3.02
N LYS A 28 -17.50 9.07 -3.24
CA LYS A 28 -17.18 10.15 -4.18
C LYS A 28 -16.67 9.58 -5.49
N ALA A 29 -16.89 10.31 -6.59
CA ALA A 29 -16.22 10.00 -7.86
C ALA A 29 -14.73 10.30 -7.74
N LEU A 30 -13.88 9.55 -8.45
CA LEU A 30 -12.41 9.70 -8.38
C LEU A 30 -11.94 11.13 -8.63
N LYS A 31 -12.52 11.80 -9.64
CA LYS A 31 -12.26 13.21 -9.99
C LYS A 31 -12.57 14.22 -8.88
N ASP A 32 -13.33 13.83 -7.86
CA ASP A 32 -13.70 14.67 -6.71
C ASP A 32 -12.96 14.22 -5.43
N CYS A 33 -12.11 13.19 -5.52
CA CYS A 33 -11.37 12.63 -4.40
C CYS A 33 -9.99 13.30 -4.23
N LYS A 34 -9.62 13.57 -2.98
CA LYS A 34 -8.21 13.79 -2.59
C LYS A 34 -7.54 12.45 -2.30
N VAL A 35 -6.42 12.17 -2.97
CA VAL A 35 -5.74 10.87 -2.93
C VAL A 35 -4.40 10.98 -2.21
N GLY A 36 -4.23 10.22 -1.14
CA GLY A 36 -2.95 10.03 -0.44
C GLY A 36 -2.25 8.73 -0.84
N PHE A 37 -0.99 8.60 -0.43
CA PHE A 37 -0.21 7.40 -0.65
C PHE A 37 0.66 7.08 0.56
N ALA A 38 0.72 5.80 0.95
CA ALA A 38 1.58 5.33 2.03
C ALA A 38 2.35 4.06 1.63
N THR A 39 3.67 4.08 1.72
CA THR A 39 4.51 2.92 1.36
C THR A 39 5.26 2.35 2.55
N ALA A 40 5.14 1.04 2.74
CA ALA A 40 5.97 0.26 3.66
C ALA A 40 7.32 -0.15 3.03
N GLY A 41 7.74 0.54 1.96
CA GLY A 41 8.98 0.27 1.22
C GLY A 41 10.23 0.96 1.77
N GLY A 42 10.11 1.76 2.85
CA GLY A 42 11.26 2.50 3.41
C GLY A 42 11.73 3.66 2.53
N ILE A 43 10.81 4.28 1.77
CA ILE A 43 11.11 5.48 0.97
C ILE A 43 11.08 6.72 1.86
N HIS A 44 12.03 7.64 1.66
CA HIS A 44 12.11 8.91 2.37
C HIS A 44 12.86 9.95 1.52
N ILE A 45 12.85 11.21 1.96
CA ILE A 45 13.66 12.26 1.35
C ILE A 45 15.12 12.03 1.72
N LYS A 46 16.05 12.27 0.80
CA LYS A 46 17.50 12.08 1.01
C LYS A 46 18.07 12.80 2.23
N THR A 47 17.49 13.93 2.61
CA THR A 47 17.93 14.74 3.75
C THR A 47 17.32 14.31 5.09
N GLN A 48 16.32 13.42 5.08
CA GLN A 48 15.73 12.87 6.30
C GLN A 48 16.61 11.78 6.89
N GLU A 49 16.49 11.57 8.21
CA GLU A 49 17.16 10.45 8.89
C GLU A 49 16.77 9.12 8.23
N PRO A 50 17.75 8.34 7.73
CA PRO A 50 17.51 7.02 7.16
C PRO A 50 16.83 6.08 8.16
N PHE A 51 16.02 5.14 7.66
CA PHE A 51 15.39 4.15 8.51
C PHE A 51 16.40 3.15 9.08
N LYS A 52 16.13 2.65 10.28
CA LYS A 52 16.86 1.49 10.80
C LYS A 52 16.27 0.23 10.14
N THR A 53 17.12 -0.59 9.55
CA THR A 53 16.68 -1.78 8.78
C THR A 53 16.13 -2.92 9.65
N ALA A 54 16.21 -2.78 10.98
CA ALA A 54 15.67 -3.72 11.94
C ALA A 54 14.89 -2.98 13.04
N GLY A 55 13.67 -3.43 13.32
CA GLY A 55 12.86 -2.97 14.45
C GLY A 55 12.31 -1.54 14.35
N ASP A 56 12.55 -0.83 13.25
CA ASP A 56 12.02 0.52 13.05
C ASP A 56 10.51 0.46 12.77
N PHE A 57 9.76 1.28 13.51
CA PHE A 57 8.32 1.46 13.39
C PHE A 57 7.97 2.92 13.08
N THR A 58 8.98 3.75 12.83
CA THR A 58 8.80 5.16 12.50
C THR A 58 8.39 5.33 11.04
N TYR A 59 7.89 6.53 10.74
CA TYR A 59 7.54 6.96 9.41
C TYR A 59 8.21 8.30 9.10
N ARG A 60 8.19 8.68 7.83
CA ARG A 60 8.62 9.98 7.32
C ARG A 60 7.48 10.58 6.53
N ILE A 61 7.26 11.87 6.77
CA ILE A 61 6.33 12.67 5.97
C ILE A 61 7.11 13.15 4.74
N ILE A 62 6.53 12.96 3.57
CA ILE A 62 7.07 13.37 2.28
C ILE A 62 6.10 14.39 1.70
N PRO A 63 6.45 15.69 1.62
CA PRO A 63 5.65 16.66 0.89
C PRO A 63 5.41 16.18 -0.53
N SER A 64 4.17 16.27 -1.02
CA SER A 64 3.82 15.71 -2.33
C SER A 64 4.53 16.38 -3.49
N ASP A 65 4.99 17.61 -3.33
CA ASP A 65 5.78 18.36 -4.31
C ASP A 65 7.28 18.03 -4.29
N THR A 66 7.71 17.07 -3.45
CA THR A 66 9.09 16.58 -3.43
C THR A 66 9.41 15.97 -4.79
N PRO A 67 10.47 16.45 -5.50
CA PRO A 67 10.90 15.83 -6.75
C PRO A 67 11.25 14.35 -6.53
N SER A 68 10.82 13.47 -7.43
CA SER A 68 11.13 12.04 -7.35
C SER A 68 12.64 11.76 -7.25
N SER A 69 13.47 12.62 -7.84
CA SER A 69 14.93 12.58 -7.75
C SER A 69 15.49 12.85 -6.35
N GLU A 70 14.73 13.46 -5.44
CA GLU A 70 15.13 13.74 -4.06
C GLU A 70 14.71 12.65 -3.08
N LEU A 71 14.04 11.62 -3.58
CA LEU A 71 13.65 10.45 -2.81
C LEU A 71 14.75 9.38 -2.87
N MET A 72 14.81 8.58 -1.82
CA MET A 72 15.67 7.41 -1.74
C MET A 72 15.00 6.32 -0.92
N VAL A 73 15.57 5.12 -0.96
CA VAL A 73 15.14 3.97 -0.15
C VAL A 73 16.22 3.59 0.85
N THR A 74 15.79 3.29 2.07
CA THR A 74 16.60 2.61 3.07
C THR A 74 15.83 1.38 3.53
N HIS A 75 16.09 0.23 2.91
CA HIS A 75 15.35 -1.01 3.24
C HIS A 75 16.14 -2.29 2.92
N GLY A 76 16.46 -3.09 3.94
CA GLY A 76 17.25 -4.32 3.79
C GLY A 76 16.48 -5.58 3.39
N GLY A 77 15.16 -5.49 3.23
CA GLY A 77 14.28 -6.66 3.02
C GLY A 77 13.99 -7.05 1.57
N PHE A 78 14.52 -6.34 0.57
CA PHE A 78 14.36 -6.64 -0.86
C PHE A 78 15.44 -5.89 -1.67
N ASP A 79 15.64 -6.25 -2.95
CA ASP A 79 16.58 -5.55 -3.83
C ASP A 79 16.07 -4.13 -4.16
N ASN A 80 16.89 -3.12 -3.89
CA ASN A 80 16.54 -1.71 -4.10
C ASN A 80 16.84 -1.24 -5.53
N SER A 81 17.37 -2.08 -6.41
CA SER A 81 17.84 -1.71 -7.75
C SER A 81 16.79 -0.99 -8.60
N ASP A 82 15.53 -1.43 -8.59
CA ASP A 82 14.45 -0.79 -9.35
C ASP A 82 14.07 0.57 -8.78
N ILE A 83 13.94 0.69 -7.46
CA ILE A 83 13.65 1.97 -6.78
C ILE A 83 14.79 2.98 -7.01
N ASN A 84 16.04 2.50 -7.02
CA ASN A 84 17.21 3.35 -7.27
C ASN A 84 17.28 3.86 -8.72
N LYS A 85 16.68 3.13 -9.68
CA LYS A 85 16.50 3.60 -11.07
C LYS A 85 15.33 4.59 -11.16
N ASP A 86 14.22 4.26 -10.49
CA ASP A 86 12.98 5.02 -10.52
C ASP A 86 12.12 4.74 -9.28
N VAL A 87 11.97 5.75 -8.42
CA VAL A 87 11.16 5.64 -7.19
C VAL A 87 9.68 5.35 -7.50
N ASN A 88 9.21 5.71 -8.70
CA ASN A 88 7.82 5.47 -9.11
C ASN A 88 7.47 3.99 -9.22
N ALA A 89 8.45 3.09 -9.27
CA ALA A 89 8.23 1.65 -9.17
C ALA A 89 7.61 1.22 -7.82
N MET A 90 7.71 2.06 -6.77
CA MET A 90 7.19 1.76 -5.42
C MET A 90 6.32 2.87 -4.83
N LEU A 91 6.70 4.13 -5.04
CA LEU A 91 5.93 5.34 -4.69
C LEU A 91 5.75 6.16 -5.97
N PRO A 92 4.68 5.89 -6.76
CA PRO A 92 4.43 6.53 -8.05
C PRO A 92 3.96 7.99 -7.90
N ILE A 93 4.81 8.83 -7.29
CA ILE A 93 4.55 10.23 -6.97
C ILE A 93 4.31 11.06 -8.23
N ASP A 94 5.10 10.84 -9.28
CA ASP A 94 4.97 11.57 -10.54
C ASP A 94 3.65 11.18 -11.22
N ARG A 95 3.34 9.88 -11.23
CA ARG A 95 2.09 9.36 -11.81
C ARG A 95 0.86 9.89 -11.08
N LEU A 96 0.90 10.01 -9.74
CA LEU A 96 -0.21 10.60 -8.97
C LEU A 96 -0.51 12.04 -9.41
N HIS A 97 0.54 12.86 -9.59
CA HIS A 97 0.37 14.24 -10.05
C HIS A 97 -0.08 14.34 -11.51
N GLU A 98 0.39 13.45 -12.37
CA GLU A 98 -0.11 13.32 -13.75
C GLU A 98 -1.61 12.99 -13.76
N LEU A 99 -2.07 12.04 -12.94
CA LEU A 99 -3.49 11.71 -12.81
C LEU A 99 -4.33 12.89 -12.31
N ALA A 100 -3.81 13.67 -11.36
CA ALA A 100 -4.50 14.86 -10.89
C ALA A 100 -4.57 15.93 -11.98
N LYS A 101 -3.48 16.14 -12.73
CA LYS A 101 -3.42 17.09 -13.84
C LYS A 101 -4.36 16.73 -14.99
N GLU A 102 -4.52 15.42 -15.27
CA GLU A 102 -5.49 14.91 -16.25
C GLU A 102 -6.95 15.01 -15.78
N GLY A 103 -7.20 15.34 -14.51
CA GLY A 103 -8.54 15.35 -13.91
C GLY A 103 -9.11 13.95 -13.66
N PHE A 104 -8.27 12.91 -13.68
CA PHE A 104 -8.68 11.54 -13.34
C PHE A 104 -8.97 11.41 -11.85
N ILE A 105 -8.17 12.09 -11.02
CA ILE A 105 -8.42 12.30 -9.59
C ILE A 105 -8.56 13.80 -9.30
N GLY A 106 -9.17 14.16 -8.16
CA GLY A 106 -9.37 15.57 -7.80
C GLY A 106 -8.09 16.28 -7.39
N SER A 107 -7.31 15.68 -6.49
CA SER A 107 -6.00 16.19 -6.08
C SER A 107 -5.16 15.13 -5.39
N VAL A 108 -3.85 15.35 -5.34
CA VAL A 108 -2.93 14.58 -4.48
C VAL A 108 -2.93 15.21 -3.09
N SER A 109 -2.91 14.39 -2.04
CA SER A 109 -2.70 14.85 -0.67
C SER A 109 -1.37 15.62 -0.58
N PRO A 110 -1.29 16.76 0.14
CA PRO A 110 -0.04 17.52 0.27
C PRO A 110 1.07 16.73 0.98
N VAL A 111 0.71 15.64 1.65
CA VAL A 111 1.65 14.76 2.35
C VAL A 111 1.46 13.30 1.89
N LEU A 112 2.58 12.65 1.60
CA LEU A 112 2.70 11.22 1.39
C LEU A 112 3.50 10.63 2.54
N ILE A 113 3.37 9.33 2.76
CA ILE A 113 4.01 8.67 3.91
C ILE A 113 4.91 7.54 3.45
N GLY A 114 6.18 7.60 3.83
CA GLY A 114 7.09 6.47 3.77
C GLY A 114 7.33 5.91 5.16
N PHE A 115 7.35 4.59 5.32
CA PHE A 115 7.64 3.95 6.61
C PHE A 115 8.38 2.63 6.44
N MET A 116 9.10 2.23 7.48
CA MET A 116 9.82 0.96 7.50
C MET A 116 8.87 -0.22 7.72
N GLY A 117 8.57 -0.96 6.66
CA GLY A 117 7.77 -2.18 6.76
C GLY A 117 8.55 -3.39 7.30
N GLY A 118 9.86 -3.42 7.06
CA GLY A 118 10.77 -4.53 7.35
C GLY A 118 11.08 -4.69 8.84
N GLY A 119 10.81 -5.87 9.39
CA GLY A 119 11.21 -6.23 10.76
C GLY A 119 10.55 -5.41 11.89
N GLY A 120 9.51 -4.64 11.58
CA GLY A 120 8.86 -3.73 12.52
C GLY A 120 8.04 -4.42 13.62
N ASN A 121 7.90 -3.73 14.75
CA ASN A 121 7.09 -4.14 15.89
C ASN A 121 5.58 -4.02 15.55
N VAL A 122 4.92 -5.17 15.33
CA VAL A 122 3.51 -5.27 14.95
C VAL A 122 2.57 -4.55 15.92
N GLN A 123 2.88 -4.62 17.22
CA GLN A 123 2.07 -3.95 18.25
C GLN A 123 2.16 -2.44 18.08
N LYS A 124 3.37 -1.90 17.93
CA LYS A 124 3.56 -0.46 17.67
C LYS A 124 2.95 0.00 16.37
N PHE A 125 2.99 -0.81 15.32
CA PHE A 125 2.29 -0.49 14.08
C PHE A 125 0.78 -0.37 14.27
N ARG A 126 0.21 -1.21 15.13
CA ARG A 126 -1.23 -1.22 15.42
C ARG A 126 -1.65 -0.09 16.35
N GLU A 127 -0.85 0.21 17.36
CA GLU A 127 -1.21 1.10 18.48
C GLU A 127 -0.67 2.52 18.31
N GLU A 128 0.44 2.71 17.59
CA GLU A 128 1.13 4.00 17.44
C GLU A 128 1.18 4.44 15.96
N THR A 129 1.90 3.72 15.11
CA THR A 129 2.25 4.17 13.74
C THR A 129 1.02 4.26 12.84
N GLY A 130 0.20 3.21 12.80
CA GLY A 130 -1.03 3.18 11.99
C GLY A 130 -2.00 4.29 12.37
N PRO A 131 -2.38 4.44 13.66
CA PRO A 131 -3.22 5.54 14.12
C PRO A 131 -2.64 6.93 13.83
N ALA A 132 -1.32 7.13 13.98
CA ALA A 132 -0.67 8.41 13.66
C ALA A 132 -0.78 8.76 12.16
N ILE A 133 -0.50 7.79 11.29
CA ILE A 133 -0.64 7.96 9.83
C ILE A 133 -2.10 8.22 9.44
N ALA A 134 -3.03 7.47 10.03
CA ALA A 134 -4.46 7.64 9.82
C ALA A 134 -4.93 9.05 10.21
N LYS A 135 -4.43 9.57 11.34
CA LYS A 135 -4.72 10.94 11.78
C LYS A 135 -4.22 11.97 10.77
N ILE A 136 -2.99 11.84 10.27
CA ILE A 136 -2.42 12.76 9.27
C ILE A 136 -3.32 12.84 8.04
N PHE A 137 -3.66 11.70 7.44
CA PHE A 137 -4.53 11.69 6.26
C PHE A 137 -5.94 12.20 6.56
N LYS A 138 -6.46 11.96 7.76
CA LYS A 138 -7.77 12.48 8.18
C LYS A 138 -7.78 14.00 8.30
N ASP A 139 -6.75 14.56 8.93
CA ASP A 139 -6.59 16.01 9.10
C ASP A 139 -6.45 16.71 7.74
N GLU A 140 -5.81 16.05 6.77
CA GLU A 140 -5.66 16.53 5.40
C GLU A 140 -6.93 16.34 4.54
N GLY A 141 -7.99 15.74 5.07
CA GLY A 141 -9.23 15.49 4.34
C GLY A 141 -9.04 14.56 3.14
N VAL A 142 -8.17 13.55 3.27
CA VAL A 142 -7.96 12.53 2.23
C VAL A 142 -9.14 11.59 2.16
N ASP A 143 -9.59 11.28 0.95
CA ASP A 143 -10.71 10.37 0.68
C ASP A 143 -10.24 8.95 0.38
N ILE A 144 -9.10 8.84 -0.33
CA ILE A 144 -8.52 7.58 -0.79
C ILE A 144 -7.06 7.51 -0.39
N VAL A 145 -6.59 6.36 0.12
CA VAL A 145 -5.15 6.08 0.25
C VAL A 145 -4.78 4.79 -0.48
N LEU A 146 -3.81 4.90 -1.40
CA LEU A 146 -3.13 3.74 -1.97
C LEU A 146 -1.93 3.35 -1.10
N LEU A 147 -1.66 2.06 -1.01
CA LEU A 147 -0.50 1.55 -0.28
C LEU A 147 0.35 0.57 -1.09
N THR A 148 1.65 0.53 -0.80
CA THR A 148 2.56 -0.51 -1.29
C THR A 148 3.34 -1.16 -0.16
N GLY A 149 3.75 -2.42 -0.37
CA GLY A 149 4.58 -3.18 0.57
C GLY A 149 5.79 -3.76 -0.14
N GLY A 150 7.00 -3.37 0.27
CA GLY A 150 8.24 -3.74 -0.44
C GLY A 150 8.65 -5.22 -0.35
N CYS A 151 8.44 -5.89 0.78
CA CYS A 151 8.67 -7.34 0.93
C CYS A 151 7.56 -8.01 1.75
N GLY A 152 7.72 -9.28 2.13
CA GLY A 152 6.69 -10.02 2.88
C GLY A 152 6.29 -9.36 4.21
N THR A 153 7.26 -8.92 5.01
CA THR A 153 6.96 -8.22 6.27
C THR A 153 6.38 -6.83 6.02
N CYS A 154 6.78 -6.15 4.94
CA CYS A 154 6.18 -4.89 4.54
C CYS A 154 4.70 -5.02 4.17
N HIS A 155 4.29 -6.08 3.47
CA HIS A 155 2.87 -6.29 3.15
C HIS A 155 2.04 -6.45 4.43
N ARG A 156 2.59 -7.10 5.46
CA ARG A 156 1.95 -7.16 6.79
C ARG A 156 1.82 -5.78 7.42
N SER A 157 2.91 -5.04 7.52
CA SER A 157 2.92 -3.71 8.14
C SER A 157 2.03 -2.72 7.36
N ALA A 158 2.09 -2.75 6.03
CA ALA A 158 1.21 -1.99 5.15
C ALA A 158 -0.26 -2.31 5.39
N THR A 159 -0.62 -3.58 5.54
CA THR A 159 -2.01 -3.98 5.82
C THR A 159 -2.48 -3.50 7.20
N ILE A 160 -1.61 -3.49 8.22
CA ILE A 160 -1.95 -2.94 9.54
C ILE A 160 -2.23 -1.44 9.44
N VAL A 161 -1.37 -0.69 8.76
CA VAL A 161 -1.54 0.75 8.53
C VAL A 161 -2.78 1.02 7.67
N GLN A 162 -3.00 0.24 6.61
CA GLN A 162 -4.18 0.29 5.75
C GLN A 162 -5.46 0.19 6.57
N ARG A 163 -5.54 -0.78 7.49
CA ARG A 163 -6.71 -0.97 8.36
C ARG A 163 -6.91 0.19 9.34
N ALA A 164 -5.83 0.78 9.84
CA ALA A 164 -5.91 1.95 10.71
C ALA A 164 -6.49 3.16 9.95
N ILE A 165 -6.03 3.39 8.72
CA ILE A 165 -6.56 4.44 7.83
C ILE A 165 -8.03 4.18 7.48
N GLU A 166 -8.38 2.92 7.16
CA GLU A 166 -9.77 2.55 6.86
C GLU A 166 -10.70 2.80 8.05
N SER A 167 -10.21 2.59 9.28
CA SER A 167 -11.01 2.76 10.51
C SER A 167 -11.42 4.20 10.82
N VAL A 168 -10.75 5.20 10.22
CA VAL A 168 -11.09 6.62 10.39
C VAL A 168 -11.94 7.18 9.25
N GLY A 169 -12.52 6.30 8.42
CA GLY A 169 -13.44 6.70 7.35
C GLY A 169 -12.74 7.15 6.07
N ILE A 170 -11.56 6.62 5.75
CA ILE A 170 -10.84 6.85 4.50
C ILE A 170 -10.83 5.54 3.71
N SER A 171 -11.16 5.56 2.42
CA SER A 171 -11.15 4.32 1.61
C SER A 171 -9.71 3.96 1.22
N THR A 172 -9.32 2.70 1.34
CA THR A 172 -7.95 2.28 1.04
C THR A 172 -7.89 1.11 0.07
N ILE A 173 -6.76 1.00 -0.64
CA ILE A 173 -6.36 -0.18 -1.41
C ILE A 173 -4.85 -0.39 -1.32
N ILE A 174 -4.41 -1.64 -1.18
CA ILE A 174 -2.99 -1.98 -1.31
C ILE A 174 -2.72 -2.50 -2.73
N VAL A 175 -1.69 -1.96 -3.37
CA VAL A 175 -1.08 -2.47 -4.60
C VAL A 175 0.00 -3.47 -4.19
N ALA A 176 -0.35 -4.75 -4.22
CA ALA A 176 0.43 -5.84 -3.64
C ALA A 176 1.21 -6.64 -4.68
N ALA A 177 2.51 -6.82 -4.45
CA ALA A 177 3.32 -7.84 -5.12
C ALA A 177 3.14 -9.22 -4.46
N LEU A 178 2.73 -9.28 -3.19
CA LEU A 178 2.46 -10.50 -2.42
C LEU A 178 1.00 -10.52 -1.91
N PRO A 179 0.01 -10.66 -2.81
CA PRO A 179 -1.41 -10.64 -2.44
C PRO A 179 -1.82 -11.64 -1.34
N PRO A 180 -1.27 -12.87 -1.24
CA PRO A 180 -1.64 -13.79 -0.16
C PRO A 180 -1.36 -13.23 1.23
N ILE A 181 -0.28 -12.45 1.40
CA ILE A 181 0.07 -11.85 2.69
C ILE A 181 -0.90 -10.74 3.04
N ALA A 182 -1.21 -9.84 2.10
CA ALA A 182 -2.20 -8.78 2.31
C ALA A 182 -3.58 -9.36 2.68
N LYS A 183 -3.99 -10.43 1.99
CA LYS A 183 -5.25 -11.14 2.26
C LYS A 183 -5.26 -11.78 3.65
N GLN A 184 -4.19 -12.48 4.02
CA GLN A 184 -4.07 -13.12 5.33
C GLN A 184 -4.09 -12.09 6.48
N GLN A 185 -3.59 -10.88 6.25
CA GLN A 185 -3.56 -9.80 7.25
C GLN A 185 -4.86 -8.97 7.29
N GLY A 186 -5.84 -9.31 6.45
CA GLY A 186 -7.16 -8.68 6.43
C GLY A 186 -7.17 -7.30 5.80
N ALA A 187 -6.50 -7.13 4.66
CA ALA A 187 -6.58 -5.92 3.85
C ALA A 187 -8.03 -5.66 3.39
N PRO A 188 -8.57 -4.44 3.56
CA PRO A 188 -9.90 -4.08 3.08
C PRO A 188 -10.09 -4.26 1.57
N ARG A 189 -9.11 -3.82 0.76
CA ARG A 189 -9.09 -3.96 -0.70
C ARG A 189 -7.68 -4.25 -1.18
N ILE A 190 -7.56 -5.11 -2.19
CA ILE A 190 -6.27 -5.52 -2.77
C ILE A 190 -6.34 -5.39 -4.29
N ALA A 191 -5.41 -4.63 -4.86
CA ALA A 191 -5.03 -4.75 -6.28
C ALA A 191 -3.67 -5.43 -6.33
N ALA A 192 -3.46 -6.33 -7.29
CA ALA A 192 -2.18 -7.01 -7.43
C ALA A 192 -1.79 -7.16 -8.90
N ALA A 193 -0.52 -6.90 -9.20
CA ALA A 193 0.09 -7.14 -10.49
C ALA A 193 1.19 -8.20 -10.33
N HIS A 194 1.54 -8.88 -11.43
CA HIS A 194 2.64 -9.84 -11.44
C HIS A 194 3.98 -9.10 -11.54
N VAL A 195 4.42 -8.52 -10.44
CA VAL A 195 5.64 -7.70 -10.36
C VAL A 195 6.58 -8.22 -9.27
N PRO A 196 7.90 -7.97 -9.38
CA PRO A 196 8.85 -8.30 -8.32
C PRO A 196 8.54 -7.51 -7.05
N ILE A 197 8.96 -8.08 -5.91
CA ILE A 197 9.06 -7.32 -4.66
C ILE A 197 9.99 -6.13 -4.87
N GLY A 198 9.61 -4.94 -4.38
CA GLY A 198 10.36 -3.72 -4.67
C GLY A 198 9.83 -2.90 -5.85
N SER A 199 8.89 -3.44 -6.64
CA SER A 199 8.38 -2.80 -7.87
C SER A 199 6.85 -2.88 -7.96
N ASN A 200 6.17 -2.75 -6.82
CA ASN A 200 4.71 -2.91 -6.68
C ASN A 200 3.89 -2.07 -7.68
N ALA A 201 4.36 -0.86 -7.98
CA ALA A 201 3.68 0.07 -8.87
C ALA A 201 4.09 -0.09 -10.34
N GLY A 202 4.95 -1.05 -10.68
CA GLY A 202 5.32 -1.36 -12.07
C GLY A 202 6.83 -1.34 -12.32
N GLU A 203 7.21 -1.69 -13.55
CA GLU A 203 8.60 -1.67 -14.02
C GLU A 203 9.20 -0.26 -13.91
N PRO A 204 10.47 -0.11 -13.46
CA PRO A 204 11.13 1.19 -13.38
C PRO A 204 11.25 1.87 -14.75
N ASN A 205 10.97 3.17 -14.81
CA ASN A 205 10.91 4.00 -16.02
C ASN A 205 9.81 3.62 -17.03
N ASN A 206 8.95 2.64 -16.72
CA ASN A 206 7.80 2.30 -17.55
C ASN A 206 6.57 3.12 -17.14
N VAL A 207 6.53 4.36 -17.61
CA VAL A 207 5.46 5.34 -17.28
C VAL A 207 4.07 4.80 -17.60
N GLU A 208 3.93 4.08 -18.71
CA GLU A 208 2.66 3.50 -19.15
C GLU A 208 2.16 2.47 -18.14
N MET A 209 3.00 1.49 -17.78
CA MET A 209 2.64 0.45 -16.81
C MET A 209 2.33 1.05 -15.43
N GLN A 210 3.16 2.00 -14.98
CA GLN A 210 2.98 2.62 -13.67
C GLN A 210 1.67 3.42 -13.57
N THR A 211 1.38 4.21 -14.60
CA THR A 211 0.11 4.92 -14.72
C THR A 211 -1.06 3.94 -14.74
N ALA A 212 -0.95 2.87 -15.52
CA ALA A 212 -2.03 1.91 -15.73
C ALA A 212 -2.36 1.11 -14.46
N ILE A 213 -1.34 0.64 -13.73
CA ILE A 213 -1.51 -0.01 -12.42
C ILE A 213 -2.24 0.91 -11.45
N LEU A 214 -1.86 2.20 -11.40
CA LEU A 214 -2.48 3.18 -10.52
C LEU A 214 -3.94 3.48 -10.91
N LYS A 215 -4.21 3.73 -12.20
CA LYS A 215 -5.57 3.97 -12.73
C LYS A 215 -6.47 2.77 -12.46
N ASP A 216 -6.02 1.56 -12.75
CA ASP A 216 -6.83 0.36 -12.59
C ASP A 216 -7.06 -0.01 -11.12
N SER A 217 -6.08 0.24 -10.25
CA SER A 217 -6.27 0.12 -8.80
C SER A 217 -7.36 1.07 -8.29
N LEU A 218 -7.31 2.34 -8.69
CA LEU A 218 -8.32 3.34 -8.34
C LEU A 218 -9.70 2.99 -8.91
N ASN A 219 -9.77 2.56 -10.17
CA ASN A 219 -11.01 2.11 -10.80
C ASN A 219 -11.59 0.89 -10.08
N ALA A 220 -10.75 -0.08 -9.69
CA ALA A 220 -11.18 -1.24 -8.94
C ALA A 220 -11.82 -0.87 -7.60
N MET A 221 -11.25 0.12 -6.88
CA MET A 221 -11.84 0.61 -5.63
C MET A 221 -13.28 1.08 -5.78
N THR A 222 -13.64 1.71 -6.90
CA THR A 222 -15.02 2.18 -7.15
C THR A 222 -16.01 1.03 -7.34
N LYS A 223 -15.51 -0.16 -7.70
CA LYS A 223 -16.32 -1.35 -7.98
C LYS A 223 -16.40 -2.28 -6.77
N MET A 224 -15.38 -2.32 -5.91
CA MET A 224 -15.33 -3.19 -4.74
C MET A 224 -16.34 -2.77 -3.67
N GLN A 225 -17.27 -3.66 -3.33
CA GLN A 225 -18.36 -3.39 -2.38
C GLN A 225 -18.20 -4.12 -1.04
N ASN A 226 -17.28 -5.08 -0.96
CA ASN A 226 -17.09 -5.95 0.20
C ASN A 226 -15.65 -5.95 0.69
N PHE A 227 -15.51 -6.16 2.00
CA PHE A 227 -14.22 -6.35 2.65
C PHE A 227 -13.46 -7.55 2.09
N GLY A 228 -12.16 -7.36 1.83
CA GLY A 228 -11.24 -8.43 1.42
C GLY A 228 -11.30 -8.77 -0.07
N GLU A 229 -11.99 -7.95 -0.87
CA GLU A 229 -11.98 -8.10 -2.32
C GLU A 229 -10.58 -7.90 -2.89
N LEU A 230 -10.24 -8.74 -3.87
CA LEU A 230 -8.96 -8.77 -4.55
C LEU A 230 -9.19 -8.77 -6.05
N ILE A 231 -8.46 -7.91 -6.76
CA ILE A 231 -8.36 -7.94 -8.22
C ILE A 231 -6.92 -8.23 -8.65
N MET A 232 -6.77 -9.13 -9.64
CA MET A 232 -5.52 -9.29 -10.38
C MET A 232 -5.56 -8.34 -11.57
N LEU A 233 -4.59 -7.43 -11.63
CA LEU A 233 -4.39 -6.51 -12.73
C LEU A 233 -3.64 -7.21 -13.88
N PRO A 234 -3.91 -6.86 -15.15
CA PRO A 234 -3.34 -7.53 -16.32
C PRO A 234 -1.90 -7.06 -16.64
N TYR A 235 -1.08 -6.78 -15.62
CA TYR A 235 0.28 -6.29 -15.78
C TYR A 235 1.28 -7.29 -15.23
N GLU A 236 2.34 -7.52 -16.00
CA GLU A 236 3.43 -8.38 -15.62
C GLU A 236 4.77 -7.68 -15.90
N TYR A 237 5.65 -7.71 -14.91
CA TYR A 237 7.03 -7.31 -15.02
C TYR A 237 7.90 -8.43 -14.45
N ARG A 238 8.86 -8.89 -15.25
CA ARG A 238 9.85 -9.89 -14.83
C ARG A 238 11.20 -9.21 -14.77
N HIS A 239 11.77 -9.11 -13.57
CA HIS A 239 13.14 -8.64 -13.41
C HIS A 239 14.06 -9.64 -14.09
N ASN A 240 14.69 -9.24 -15.20
CA ASN A 240 15.70 -10.05 -15.87
C ASN A 240 16.93 -10.09 -14.97
N VAL A 241 17.14 -11.21 -14.29
CA VAL A 241 18.36 -11.50 -13.53
C VAL A 241 19.46 -11.96 -14.49
#